data_AF-A0A6J6USQ6-F1
#
_entry.id   AF-A0A6J6USQ6-F1
#
_cell.length_a   1.000
_cell.length_b   1.000
_cell.length_c   1.000
_cell.angle_alpha   90.00
_cell.angle_beta   90.00
_cell.angle_gamma   90.00
#
_symmetry.space_group_name_H-M   'P 1'
#
loop_
_entity.id
_entity.type
_entity.pdbx_description
1 polymer ?
#
loop_
_entity_poly.entity_id
_entity_poly.type
_entity_poly.pdbx_seq_one_letter_code
_entity_poly.pdbx_strand_id
1 'polypeptide(L)'
;MRSRILITSAVALVLVVGGLLAARLLQGPGSPLEQAVALAPADTQRYTFTDWAAVRDELGLGASEDDLPALLADGFDADLTAASGLVESAPMLAARFGWSPATVAWELLAQTPQGAVEIVALGDVAPEAVTDRLAALGYQAPDEEDGVWVGGTELLARLSAQTGLVVTPTLQFVAVDADAGLVRASDRQPFLEQVIADEAETTEGVEQVVSALSESPTAAVVYTADQACESLAMGQADESDQATADELVARAGELNPVTGFAMAVLPGGAVEVLLGFENDDQARTNADTRAVLAAGPAPGQGGEFGDRFAVDEVSAEGSLVRLALDPVDGAYVLSDLSSGPVLFASC
;
A
#
# COMPACT_ATOMS: atom_id res chain seq x y z
N MET A 1 -51.59 -25.19 -9.63
CA MET A 1 -51.01 -23.83 -9.50
C MET A 1 -49.89 -23.76 -8.46
N ARG A 2 -50.10 -24.17 -7.19
CA ARG A 2 -49.09 -24.08 -6.12
C ARG A 2 -47.74 -24.77 -6.42
N SER A 3 -47.76 -25.96 -7.02
CA SER A 3 -46.52 -26.68 -7.40
C SER A 3 -45.72 -25.97 -8.51
N ARG A 4 -46.38 -25.26 -9.43
CA ARG A 4 -45.67 -24.50 -10.49
C ARG A 4 -44.97 -23.27 -9.94
N ILE A 5 -45.61 -22.56 -8.99
CA ILE A 5 -45.04 -21.38 -8.33
C ILE A 5 -43.80 -21.76 -7.52
N LEU A 6 -43.88 -22.85 -6.73
CA LEU A 6 -42.75 -23.36 -5.95
C LEU A 6 -41.55 -23.74 -6.83
N ILE A 7 -41.79 -24.36 -7.99
CA ILE A 7 -40.72 -24.74 -8.91
C ILE A 7 -40.06 -23.50 -9.53
N THR A 8 -40.83 -22.50 -9.97
CA THR A 8 -40.26 -21.24 -10.49
C THR A 8 -39.48 -20.46 -9.43
N SER A 9 -39.96 -20.41 -8.19
CA SER A 9 -39.25 -19.73 -7.10
C SER A 9 -37.95 -20.45 -6.73
N ALA A 10 -37.94 -21.78 -6.73
CA ALA A 10 -36.73 -22.56 -6.49
C ALA A 10 -35.70 -22.38 -7.62
N VAL A 11 -36.14 -22.36 -8.88
CA VAL A 11 -35.24 -22.13 -10.02
C VAL A 11 -34.67 -20.72 -10.02
N ALA A 12 -35.49 -19.70 -9.71
CA ALA A 12 -35.01 -18.32 -9.59
C ALA A 12 -33.98 -18.17 -8.46
N LEU A 13 -34.22 -18.80 -7.30
CA LEU A 13 -33.28 -18.80 -6.19
C LEU A 13 -31.96 -19.48 -6.56
N VAL A 14 -32.01 -20.63 -7.24
CA VAL A 14 -30.81 -21.35 -7.70
C VAL A 14 -30.02 -20.53 -8.73
N LEU A 15 -30.70 -19.81 -9.63
CA LEU A 15 -30.04 -18.94 -10.60
C LEU A 15 -29.41 -17.71 -9.95
N VAL A 16 -30.06 -17.11 -8.95
CA VAL A 16 -29.50 -15.97 -8.19
C VAL A 16 -28.32 -16.41 -7.34
N VAL A 17 -28.45 -17.51 -6.60
CA VAL A 17 -27.36 -18.08 -5.78
C VAL A 17 -26.21 -18.56 -6.66
N GLY A 18 -26.51 -19.23 -7.77
CA GLY A 18 -25.52 -19.67 -8.75
C GLY A 18 -24.82 -18.51 -9.46
N GLY A 19 -25.54 -17.43 -9.77
CA GLY A 19 -24.98 -16.21 -10.36
C GLY A 19 -24.07 -15.45 -9.39
N LEU A 20 -24.46 -15.36 -8.11
CA LEU A 20 -23.63 -14.77 -7.06
C LEU A 20 -22.37 -15.60 -6.78
N LEU A 21 -22.49 -16.93 -6.73
CA LEU A 21 -21.33 -17.82 -6.58
C LEU A 21 -20.41 -17.78 -7.80
N ALA A 22 -20.95 -17.72 -9.01
CA ALA A 22 -20.16 -17.58 -10.22
C ALA A 22 -19.46 -16.21 -10.28
N ALA A 23 -20.12 -15.12 -9.88
CA ALA A 23 -19.49 -13.80 -9.77
C ALA A 23 -18.33 -13.81 -8.75
N ARG A 24 -18.53 -14.46 -7.59
CA ARG A 24 -17.48 -14.62 -6.57
C ARG A 24 -16.34 -15.55 -6.95
N LEU A 25 -16.58 -16.51 -7.86
CA LEU A 25 -15.56 -17.43 -8.37
C LEU A 25 -14.85 -16.89 -9.61
N LEU A 26 -15.44 -15.88 -10.28
CA LEU A 26 -14.86 -15.16 -11.42
C LEU A 26 -14.07 -13.92 -10.96
N GLN A 27 -14.44 -13.35 -9.81
CA GLN A 27 -13.54 -12.54 -9.00
C GLN A 27 -12.49 -13.51 -8.45
N GLY A 28 -11.23 -13.39 -8.87
CA GLY A 28 -10.15 -14.25 -8.41
C GLY A 28 -9.89 -14.12 -6.90
N PRO A 29 -8.76 -14.65 -6.38
CA PRO A 29 -8.24 -14.12 -5.12
C PRO A 29 -8.22 -12.58 -5.20
N GLY A 30 -8.41 -11.89 -4.08
CA GLY A 30 -8.48 -10.43 -4.02
C GLY A 30 -7.34 -9.71 -4.75
N SER A 31 -7.42 -8.39 -4.91
CA SER A 31 -6.33 -7.60 -5.51
C SER A 31 -4.96 -7.94 -4.90
N PRO A 32 -3.83 -7.77 -5.60
CA PRO A 32 -2.51 -7.96 -5.02
C PRO A 32 -2.31 -7.20 -3.70
N LEU A 33 -2.90 -6.00 -3.57
CA LEU A 33 -2.92 -5.25 -2.32
C LEU A 33 -3.73 -5.95 -1.22
N GLU A 34 -4.93 -6.45 -1.49
CA GLU A 34 -5.73 -7.22 -0.52
C GLU A 34 -4.95 -8.45 -0.02
N GLN A 35 -4.28 -9.16 -0.94
CA GLN A 35 -3.45 -10.30 -0.61
C GLN A 35 -2.26 -9.90 0.27
N ALA A 36 -1.57 -8.81 -0.09
CA ALA A 36 -0.42 -8.32 0.66
C ALA A 36 -0.82 -7.87 2.08
N VAL A 37 -1.89 -7.09 2.21
CA VAL A 37 -2.41 -6.61 3.51
C VAL A 37 -2.83 -7.79 4.40
N ALA A 38 -3.38 -8.85 3.83
CA ALA A 38 -3.71 -10.07 4.56
C ALA A 38 -2.49 -10.87 5.06
N LEU A 39 -1.27 -10.54 4.63
CA LEU A 39 -0.02 -11.13 5.11
C LEU A 39 0.68 -10.28 6.18
N ALA A 40 0.18 -9.07 6.43
CA ALA A 40 0.80 -8.14 7.36
C ALA A 40 0.54 -8.54 8.83
N PRO A 41 1.42 -8.14 9.76
CA PRO A 41 1.18 -8.32 11.20
C PRO A 41 -0.11 -7.63 11.66
N ALA A 42 -0.79 -8.23 12.65
CA ALA A 42 -2.09 -7.75 13.13
C ALA A 42 -2.08 -6.34 13.72
N ASP A 43 -0.94 -5.90 14.26
CA ASP A 43 -0.75 -4.56 14.85
C ASP A 43 -0.13 -3.55 13.88
N THR A 44 -0.18 -3.83 12.57
CA THR A 44 0.26 -2.89 11.54
C THR A 44 -0.62 -1.65 11.53
N GLN A 45 0.05 -0.49 11.56
CA GLN A 45 -0.58 0.82 11.56
C GLN A 45 -0.43 1.52 10.20
N ARG A 46 0.68 1.25 9.51
CA ARG A 46 1.01 1.84 8.21
C ARG A 46 1.45 0.77 7.23
N TYR A 47 0.89 0.86 6.03
CA TYR A 47 1.16 -0.02 4.90
C TYR A 47 1.58 0.84 3.71
N THR A 48 2.66 0.49 3.05
CA THR A 48 3.01 1.04 1.73
C THR A 48 3.22 -0.11 0.77
N PHE A 49 2.59 -0.04 -0.39
CA PHE A 49 2.49 -1.14 -1.35
C PHE A 49 2.91 -0.66 -2.74
N THR A 50 3.64 -1.50 -3.48
CA THR A 50 3.94 -1.28 -4.89
C THR A 50 3.79 -2.58 -5.66
N ASP A 51 2.93 -2.60 -6.68
CA ASP A 51 2.82 -3.69 -7.65
C ASP A 51 3.85 -3.47 -8.75
N TRP A 52 5.04 -4.03 -8.57
CA TRP A 52 6.13 -3.90 -9.51
C TRP A 52 5.84 -4.49 -10.89
N ALA A 53 4.97 -5.50 -10.98
CA ALA A 53 4.50 -5.99 -12.27
C ALA A 53 3.66 -4.94 -12.99
N ALA A 54 2.71 -4.31 -12.29
CA ALA A 54 1.91 -3.22 -12.84
C ALA A 54 2.75 -1.98 -13.20
N VAL A 55 3.75 -1.62 -12.38
CA VAL A 55 4.69 -0.52 -12.69
C VAL A 55 5.43 -0.80 -14.00
N ARG A 56 5.95 -2.03 -14.18
CA ARG A 56 6.64 -2.41 -15.42
C ARG A 56 5.71 -2.35 -16.62
N ASP A 57 4.48 -2.84 -16.48
CA ASP A 57 3.49 -2.82 -17.56
C ASP A 57 3.13 -1.39 -17.98
N GLU A 58 2.93 -0.49 -17.01
CA GLU A 58 2.64 0.94 -17.25
C GLU A 58 3.78 1.63 -18.00
N LEU A 59 5.04 1.30 -17.65
CA LEU A 59 6.24 1.85 -18.29
C LEU A 59 6.64 1.12 -19.58
N GLY A 60 5.97 0.01 -19.93
CA GLY A 60 6.31 -0.83 -21.08
C GLY A 60 7.66 -1.55 -20.96
N LEU A 61 8.07 -1.89 -19.74
CA LEU A 61 9.32 -2.57 -19.41
C LEU A 61 9.12 -4.08 -19.22
N GLY A 62 10.20 -4.86 -19.40
CA GLY A 62 10.18 -6.29 -19.12
C GLY A 62 10.57 -6.60 -17.67
N ALA A 63 10.27 -7.82 -17.22
CA ALA A 63 10.77 -8.34 -15.95
C ALA A 63 12.27 -8.71 -16.07
N SER A 64 13.15 -7.72 -16.00
CA SER A 64 14.59 -7.87 -16.24
C SER A 64 15.41 -6.86 -15.44
N GLU A 65 16.52 -7.31 -14.86
CA GLU A 65 17.48 -6.41 -14.19
C GLU A 65 18.12 -5.39 -15.14
N ASP A 66 18.14 -5.67 -16.45
CA ASP A 66 18.62 -4.72 -17.46
C ASP A 66 17.71 -3.47 -17.56
N ASP A 67 16.42 -3.62 -17.20
CA ASP A 67 15.43 -2.54 -17.23
C ASP A 67 15.40 -1.74 -15.92
N LEU A 68 16.13 -2.17 -14.88
CA LEU A 68 16.10 -1.53 -13.55
C LEU A 68 16.43 -0.02 -13.61
N PRO A 69 17.44 0.47 -14.34
CA PRO A 69 17.70 1.92 -14.39
C PRO A 69 16.54 2.73 -14.98
N ALA A 70 15.84 2.19 -15.98
CA ALA A 70 14.66 2.83 -16.58
C ALA A 70 13.47 2.77 -15.62
N LEU A 71 13.25 1.61 -14.98
CA LEU A 71 12.21 1.44 -13.96
C LEU A 71 12.31 2.49 -12.85
N LEU A 72 13.52 2.71 -12.32
CA LEU A 72 13.73 3.66 -11.22
C LEU A 72 13.59 5.12 -11.67
N ALA A 73 14.03 5.45 -12.88
CA ALA A 73 13.97 6.82 -13.39
C ALA A 73 12.54 7.18 -13.83
N ASP A 74 11.96 6.38 -14.72
CA ASP A 74 10.65 6.65 -15.32
C ASP A 74 9.53 6.41 -14.29
N GLY A 75 9.71 5.44 -13.39
CA GLY A 75 8.78 5.20 -12.28
C GLY A 75 8.78 6.32 -11.24
N PHE A 76 9.93 6.96 -10.99
CA PHE A 76 9.99 8.17 -10.16
C PHE A 76 9.26 9.32 -10.86
N ASP A 77 9.55 9.58 -12.14
CA ASP A 77 8.92 10.67 -12.90
C ASP A 77 7.39 10.54 -13.00
N ALA A 78 6.88 9.30 -12.94
CA ALA A 78 5.45 9.00 -12.93
C ALA A 78 4.82 8.85 -11.53
N ASP A 79 5.57 9.13 -10.44
CA ASP A 79 5.13 8.97 -9.04
C ASP A 79 4.72 7.53 -8.64
N LEU A 80 5.11 6.52 -9.44
CA LEU A 80 4.73 5.12 -9.25
C LEU A 80 5.57 4.41 -8.19
N THR A 81 6.74 4.95 -7.86
CA THR A 81 7.69 4.32 -6.92
C THR A 81 7.66 4.94 -5.53
N ALA A 82 6.78 5.92 -5.29
CA ALA A 82 6.74 6.72 -4.06
C ALA A 82 6.47 5.91 -2.79
N ALA A 83 5.67 4.84 -2.91
CA ALA A 83 5.31 3.96 -1.79
C ALA A 83 6.37 2.89 -1.49
N SER A 84 7.42 2.78 -2.31
CA SER A 84 8.37 1.69 -2.19
C SER A 84 9.37 1.87 -1.06
N GLY A 85 9.59 0.81 -0.28
CA GLY A 85 10.70 0.70 0.68
C GLY A 85 12.02 0.24 0.08
N LEU A 86 11.99 -0.32 -1.14
CA LEU A 86 13.15 -0.97 -1.78
C LEU A 86 13.85 -0.14 -2.87
N VAL A 87 13.26 0.95 -3.37
CA VAL A 87 13.85 1.77 -4.45
C VAL A 87 15.31 2.13 -4.22
N GLU A 88 15.66 2.63 -3.03
CA GLU A 88 17.04 3.02 -2.71
C GLU A 88 17.99 1.82 -2.68
N SER A 89 17.46 0.65 -2.31
CA SER A 89 18.21 -0.61 -2.24
C SER A 89 18.22 -1.40 -3.55
N ALA A 90 17.41 -1.01 -4.53
CA ALA A 90 17.19 -1.79 -5.74
C ALA A 90 18.48 -2.13 -6.51
N PRO A 91 19.45 -1.20 -6.68
CA PRO A 91 20.73 -1.54 -7.31
C PRO A 91 21.54 -2.58 -6.52
N MET A 92 21.48 -2.53 -5.17
CA MET A 92 22.15 -3.52 -4.32
C MET A 92 21.45 -4.88 -4.45
N LEU A 93 20.13 -4.89 -4.39
CA LEU A 93 19.29 -6.07 -4.53
C LEU A 93 19.61 -6.79 -5.85
N ALA A 94 19.58 -6.08 -6.98
CA ALA A 94 19.93 -6.61 -8.29
C ALA A 94 21.36 -7.20 -8.32
N ALA A 95 22.34 -6.41 -7.88
CA ALA A 95 23.75 -6.79 -7.98
C ALA A 95 24.13 -7.94 -7.03
N ARG A 96 23.55 -7.99 -5.84
CA ARG A 96 24.01 -8.84 -4.72
C ARG A 96 23.00 -9.85 -4.24
N PHE A 97 21.70 -9.59 -4.30
CA PHE A 97 20.65 -10.49 -3.83
C PHE A 97 19.98 -11.29 -4.96
N GLY A 98 20.18 -10.89 -6.22
CA GLY A 98 19.73 -11.65 -7.39
C GLY A 98 18.24 -11.49 -7.70
N TRP A 99 17.63 -10.46 -7.14
CA TRP A 99 16.27 -10.01 -7.39
C TRP A 99 16.22 -8.51 -7.12
N SER A 100 15.24 -7.81 -7.67
CA SER A 100 14.99 -6.39 -7.41
C SER A 100 13.55 -6.03 -7.78
N PRO A 101 13.08 -4.79 -7.53
CA PRO A 101 11.87 -4.24 -8.14
C PRO A 101 11.68 -4.56 -9.63
N ALA A 102 12.75 -4.78 -10.39
CA ALA A 102 12.66 -5.11 -11.81
C ALA A 102 12.24 -6.57 -12.09
N THR A 103 12.28 -7.45 -11.09
CA THR A 103 11.99 -8.89 -11.28
C THR A 103 10.89 -9.42 -10.35
N VAL A 104 10.67 -8.80 -9.19
CA VAL A 104 9.65 -9.24 -8.24
C VAL A 104 8.24 -8.83 -8.70
N ALA A 105 7.21 -9.48 -8.16
CA ALA A 105 5.82 -9.18 -8.50
C ALA A 105 5.32 -7.92 -7.78
N TRP A 106 5.41 -7.89 -6.46
CA TRP A 106 4.98 -6.76 -5.64
C TRP A 106 5.75 -6.72 -4.32
N GLU A 107 5.71 -5.57 -3.65
CA GLU A 107 6.20 -5.39 -2.28
C GLU A 107 5.17 -4.69 -1.39
N LEU A 108 5.26 -4.98 -0.10
CA LEU A 108 4.54 -4.30 0.97
C LEU A 108 5.47 -4.06 2.16
N LEU A 109 5.61 -2.80 2.57
CA LEU A 109 6.19 -2.45 3.85
C LEU A 109 5.06 -2.28 4.88
N ALA A 110 5.06 -3.14 5.90
CA ALA A 110 4.17 -3.06 7.04
C ALA A 110 4.92 -2.52 8.26
N GLN A 111 4.40 -1.45 8.86
CA GLN A 111 4.99 -0.80 10.03
C GLN A 111 4.07 -0.90 11.25
N THR A 112 4.64 -1.38 12.35
CA THR A 112 3.99 -1.56 13.65
C THR A 112 4.75 -0.77 14.73
N PRO A 113 4.18 -0.56 15.93
CA PRO A 113 4.92 -0.01 17.07
C PRO A 113 6.17 -0.82 17.49
N GLN A 114 6.25 -2.08 17.10
CA GLN A 114 7.27 -3.04 17.52
C GLN A 114 8.39 -3.18 16.47
N GLY A 115 8.10 -2.91 15.20
CA GLY A 115 9.06 -3.03 14.11
C GLY A 115 8.45 -2.80 12.74
N ALA A 116 9.25 -3.00 11.71
CA ALA A 116 8.80 -2.98 10.33
C ALA A 116 9.18 -4.28 9.62
N VAL A 117 8.32 -4.73 8.71
CA VAL A 117 8.56 -5.90 7.86
C VAL A 117 8.28 -5.56 6.40
N GLU A 118 9.27 -5.81 5.55
CA GLU A 118 9.10 -5.86 4.09
C GLU A 118 8.58 -7.24 3.72
N ILE A 119 7.49 -7.32 2.98
CA ILE A 119 6.92 -8.54 2.43
C ILE A 119 6.97 -8.42 0.92
N VAL A 120 7.66 -9.33 0.25
CA VAL A 120 7.91 -9.27 -1.19
C VAL A 120 7.46 -10.56 -1.84
N ALA A 121 6.60 -10.47 -2.86
CA ALA A 121 6.30 -11.61 -3.72
C ALA A 121 7.32 -11.73 -4.83
N LEU A 122 8.02 -12.86 -4.88
CA LEU A 122 9.16 -13.09 -5.76
C LEU A 122 8.80 -13.17 -7.25
N GLY A 123 7.53 -13.42 -7.58
CA GLY A 123 7.11 -13.63 -8.96
C GLY A 123 7.83 -14.84 -9.58
N ASP A 124 8.59 -14.61 -10.64
CA ASP A 124 9.35 -15.66 -11.33
C ASP A 124 10.74 -15.94 -10.70
N VAL A 125 11.14 -15.19 -9.67
CA VAL A 125 12.39 -15.44 -8.95
C VAL A 125 12.25 -16.69 -8.09
N ALA A 126 13.11 -17.68 -8.32
CA ALA A 126 13.11 -18.93 -7.55
C ALA A 126 13.53 -18.68 -6.08
N PRO A 127 12.74 -19.09 -5.08
CA PRO A 127 13.11 -18.96 -3.66
C PRO A 127 14.47 -19.58 -3.31
N GLU A 128 14.83 -20.70 -3.95
CA GLU A 128 16.12 -21.37 -3.75
C GLU A 128 17.29 -20.51 -4.25
N ALA A 129 17.09 -19.74 -5.32
CA ALA A 129 18.11 -18.81 -5.80
C ALA A 129 18.35 -17.69 -4.79
N VAL A 130 17.30 -17.26 -4.08
CA VAL A 130 17.40 -16.26 -3.00
C VAL A 130 18.20 -16.81 -1.83
N THR A 131 17.89 -18.02 -1.34
CA THR A 131 18.60 -18.62 -0.20
C THR A 131 20.06 -18.95 -0.54
N ASP A 132 20.33 -19.47 -1.74
CA ASP A 132 21.70 -19.65 -2.25
C ASP A 132 22.49 -18.34 -2.24
N ARG A 133 21.84 -17.23 -2.61
CA ARG A 133 22.46 -15.91 -2.62
C ARG A 133 22.70 -15.38 -1.22
N LEU A 134 21.76 -15.52 -0.29
CA LEU A 134 21.93 -15.17 1.13
C LEU A 134 23.14 -15.90 1.73
N ALA A 135 23.25 -17.22 1.50
CA ALA A 135 24.39 -18.01 1.93
C ALA A 135 25.71 -17.49 1.33
N ALA A 136 25.74 -17.18 0.03
CA ALA A 136 26.92 -16.65 -0.65
C ALA A 136 27.34 -15.26 -0.14
N LEU A 137 26.39 -14.43 0.31
CA LEU A 137 26.66 -13.13 0.93
C LEU A 137 27.18 -13.27 2.36
N GLY A 138 26.99 -14.44 2.99
CA GLY A 138 27.44 -14.73 4.35
C GLY A 138 26.37 -14.50 5.41
N TYR A 139 25.09 -14.57 5.05
CA TYR A 139 24.02 -14.74 6.05
C TYR A 139 24.19 -16.11 6.72
N GLN A 140 23.87 -16.16 8.01
CA GLN A 140 23.80 -17.42 8.76
C GLN A 140 22.45 -18.07 8.46
N ALA A 141 22.49 -19.32 8.01
CA ALA A 141 21.28 -20.07 7.73
C ALA A 141 20.52 -20.41 9.03
N PRO A 142 19.18 -20.42 8.99
CA PRO A 142 18.36 -20.92 10.09
C PRO A 142 18.50 -22.44 10.28
N ASP A 143 18.08 -22.93 11.44
CA ASP A 143 17.99 -24.37 11.73
C ASP A 143 16.76 -25.02 11.05
N GLU A 144 15.69 -24.24 10.86
CA GLU A 144 14.43 -24.63 10.19
C GLU A 144 14.37 -23.98 8.79
N GLU A 145 13.70 -24.63 7.84
CA GLU A 145 13.72 -24.24 6.42
C GLU A 145 13.10 -22.85 6.16
N ASP A 146 12.05 -22.52 6.90
CA ASP A 146 11.31 -21.25 6.90
C ASP A 146 11.79 -20.26 7.96
N GLY A 147 12.90 -20.57 8.64
CA GLY A 147 13.46 -19.73 9.69
C GLY A 147 14.15 -18.46 9.17
N VAL A 148 14.65 -17.66 10.12
CA VAL A 148 15.27 -16.37 9.82
C VAL A 148 16.77 -16.51 9.51
N TRP A 149 17.16 -16.11 8.31
CA TRP A 149 18.55 -15.89 7.92
C TRP A 149 19.11 -14.64 8.60
N VAL A 150 20.26 -14.77 9.25
CA VAL A 150 20.87 -13.69 10.04
C VAL A 150 22.06 -13.08 9.33
N GLY A 151 21.91 -11.85 8.85
CA GLY A 151 22.99 -11.03 8.29
C GLY A 151 23.52 -10.01 9.28
N GLY A 152 22.61 -9.23 9.88
CA GLY A 152 22.91 -8.17 10.83
C GLY A 152 23.60 -6.94 10.23
N THR A 153 23.78 -5.90 11.05
CA THR A 153 24.35 -4.61 10.65
C THR A 153 25.75 -4.70 10.04
N GLU A 154 26.62 -5.57 10.57
CA GLU A 154 28.01 -5.70 10.10
C GLU A 154 28.10 -6.24 8.67
N LEU A 155 27.23 -7.20 8.31
CA LEU A 155 27.18 -7.73 6.95
C LEU A 155 26.73 -6.64 5.97
N LEU A 156 25.63 -5.94 6.28
CA LEU A 156 25.11 -4.89 5.42
C LEU A 156 26.11 -3.74 5.24
N ALA A 157 26.73 -3.28 6.33
CA ALA A 157 27.76 -2.25 6.28
C ALA A 157 28.96 -2.66 5.40
N ARG A 158 29.36 -3.94 5.46
CA ARG A 158 30.41 -4.49 4.60
C ARG A 158 29.97 -4.52 3.13
N LEU A 159 28.74 -4.93 2.83
CA LEU A 159 28.23 -4.96 1.46
C LEU A 159 28.17 -3.56 0.85
N SER A 160 27.67 -2.57 1.59
CA SER A 160 27.66 -1.17 1.17
C SER A 160 29.07 -0.62 0.96
N ALA A 161 30.01 -0.90 1.86
CA ALA A 161 31.41 -0.47 1.68
C ALA A 161 32.08 -1.09 0.44
N GLN A 162 31.72 -2.32 0.07
CA GLN A 162 32.29 -3.01 -1.09
C GLN A 162 31.71 -2.56 -2.43
N THR A 163 30.46 -2.13 -2.45
CA THR A 163 29.72 -1.81 -3.68
C THR A 163 29.56 -0.31 -3.90
N GLY A 164 29.60 0.49 -2.83
CA GLY A 164 29.17 1.88 -2.85
C GLY A 164 27.64 2.05 -2.93
N LEU A 165 26.88 0.97 -2.79
CA LEU A 165 25.42 0.97 -2.89
C LEU A 165 24.77 0.97 -1.50
N VAL A 166 23.59 1.56 -1.41
CA VAL A 166 22.79 1.58 -0.19
C VAL A 166 21.99 0.28 -0.08
N VAL A 167 21.74 -0.14 1.16
CA VAL A 167 20.90 -1.29 1.48
C VAL A 167 20.06 -0.93 2.70
N THR A 168 18.76 -1.21 2.61
CA THR A 168 17.81 -0.93 3.69
C THR A 168 18.16 -1.77 4.92
N PRO A 169 18.04 -1.21 6.14
CA PRO A 169 18.20 -1.97 7.37
C PRO A 169 17.25 -3.15 7.51
N THR A 170 16.13 -3.18 6.78
CA THR A 170 15.17 -4.30 6.83
C THR A 170 15.78 -5.60 6.26
N LEU A 171 16.84 -5.54 5.47
CA LEU A 171 17.51 -6.74 4.96
C LEU A 171 18.47 -7.38 5.97
N GLN A 172 18.54 -6.92 7.22
CA GLN A 172 19.41 -7.52 8.23
C GLN A 172 19.00 -8.95 8.57
N PHE A 173 17.69 -9.22 8.55
CA PHE A 173 17.08 -10.50 8.86
C PHE A 173 16.08 -10.84 7.77
N VAL A 174 16.18 -12.05 7.22
CA VAL A 174 15.39 -12.44 6.04
C VAL A 174 14.81 -13.83 6.26
N ALA A 175 13.51 -13.99 6.08
CA ALA A 175 12.84 -15.28 6.00
C ALA A 175 12.38 -15.50 4.55
N VAL A 176 12.55 -16.71 4.04
CA VAL A 176 12.14 -17.08 2.68
C VAL A 176 11.12 -18.19 2.80
N ASP A 177 9.91 -17.91 2.33
CA ASP A 177 8.78 -18.84 2.31
C ASP A 177 8.66 -19.40 0.89
N ALA A 178 9.26 -20.56 0.68
CA ALA A 178 9.36 -21.17 -0.65
C ALA A 178 8.00 -21.63 -1.18
N ASP A 179 7.11 -22.08 -0.29
CA ASP A 179 5.77 -22.55 -0.67
C ASP A 179 4.87 -21.39 -1.13
N ALA A 180 4.97 -20.23 -0.47
CA ALA A 180 4.23 -19.04 -0.84
C ALA A 180 4.94 -18.16 -1.89
N GLY A 181 6.22 -18.41 -2.18
CA GLY A 181 7.03 -17.57 -3.07
C GLY A 181 7.27 -16.17 -2.50
N LEU A 182 7.46 -16.05 -1.18
CA LEU A 182 7.59 -14.78 -0.48
C LEU A 182 8.97 -14.62 0.18
N VAL A 183 9.44 -13.38 0.22
CA VAL A 183 10.52 -12.94 1.12
C VAL A 183 9.93 -12.02 2.16
N ARG A 184 10.26 -12.26 3.43
CA ARG A 184 9.94 -11.35 4.54
C ARG A 184 11.24 -10.86 5.16
N ALA A 185 11.41 -9.55 5.32
CA ALA A 185 12.65 -8.97 5.82
C ALA A 185 12.38 -7.91 6.90
N SER A 186 13.18 -7.92 7.96
CA SER A 186 13.08 -6.94 9.05
C SER A 186 14.46 -6.52 9.57
N ASP A 187 14.50 -5.37 10.23
CA ASP A 187 15.67 -4.87 10.95
C ASP A 187 15.79 -5.46 12.37
N ARG A 188 14.82 -6.30 12.78
CA ARG A 188 14.78 -6.95 14.09
C ARG A 188 14.42 -8.43 14.00
N GLN A 189 15.37 -9.30 14.34
CA GLN A 189 15.15 -10.75 14.35
C GLN A 189 13.95 -11.21 15.20
N PRO A 190 13.81 -10.83 16.49
CA PRO A 190 12.69 -11.34 17.30
C PRO A 190 11.32 -10.88 16.79
N PHE A 191 11.28 -9.74 16.09
CA PHE A 191 10.05 -9.28 15.46
C PHE A 191 9.75 -10.11 14.21
N LEU A 192 10.72 -10.35 13.32
CA LEU A 192 10.51 -11.21 12.16
C LEU A 192 10.13 -12.65 12.53
N GLU A 193 10.76 -13.22 13.56
CA GLU A 193 10.42 -14.54 14.10
C GLU A 193 8.96 -14.59 14.59
N GLN A 194 8.46 -13.50 15.17
CA GLN A 194 7.05 -13.39 15.53
C GLN A 194 6.15 -13.31 14.30
N VAL A 195 6.50 -12.48 13.31
CA VAL A 195 5.71 -12.30 12.08
C VAL A 195 5.54 -13.60 11.30
N ILE A 196 6.56 -14.46 11.26
CA ILE A 196 6.46 -15.76 10.58
C ILE A 196 5.70 -16.82 11.38
N ALA A 197 5.62 -16.67 12.71
CA ALA A 197 4.97 -17.65 13.59
C ALA A 197 3.49 -17.34 13.84
N ASP A 198 3.12 -16.06 13.83
CA ASP A 198 1.76 -15.61 14.08
C ASP A 198 0.89 -15.73 12.82
N GLU A 199 -0.39 -16.06 12.99
CA GLU A 199 -1.36 -15.95 11.90
C GLU A 199 -1.64 -14.47 11.63
N ALA A 200 -1.60 -14.07 10.36
CA ALA A 200 -1.90 -12.70 9.96
C ALA A 200 -3.40 -12.39 10.18
N GLU A 201 -3.69 -11.21 10.73
CA GLU A 201 -5.05 -10.70 10.92
C GLU A 201 -5.13 -9.28 10.37
N THR A 202 -6.20 -8.98 9.63
CA THR A 202 -6.44 -7.65 9.09
C THR A 202 -7.23 -6.79 10.05
N THR A 203 -6.88 -5.50 10.12
CA THR A 203 -7.70 -4.51 10.85
C THR A 203 -8.96 -4.19 10.04
N GLU A 204 -10.14 -4.28 10.65
CA GLU A 204 -11.45 -4.12 9.96
C GLU A 204 -11.53 -2.83 9.11
N GLY A 205 -11.07 -1.70 9.65
CA GLY A 205 -11.07 -0.42 8.92
C GLY A 205 -10.11 -0.38 7.72
N VAL A 206 -9.00 -1.12 7.79
CA VAL A 206 -8.03 -1.27 6.70
C VAL A 206 -8.62 -2.17 5.61
N GLU A 207 -9.19 -3.32 5.99
CA GLU A 207 -9.86 -4.23 5.05
C GLU A 207 -11.00 -3.53 4.30
N GLN A 208 -11.77 -2.69 4.99
CA GLN A 208 -12.87 -1.94 4.38
C GLN A 208 -12.37 -0.97 3.29
N VAL A 209 -11.32 -0.19 3.54
CA VAL A 209 -10.82 0.77 2.52
C VAL A 209 -10.07 0.07 1.40
N VAL A 210 -9.33 -1.01 1.68
CA VAL A 210 -8.58 -1.74 0.65
C VAL A 210 -9.52 -2.48 -0.31
N SER A 211 -10.56 -3.15 0.21
CA SER A 211 -11.53 -3.88 -0.63
C SER A 211 -12.50 -2.98 -1.40
N ALA A 212 -12.54 -1.69 -1.05
CA ALA A 212 -13.38 -0.72 -1.72
C ALA A 212 -12.67 0.01 -2.88
N LEU A 213 -11.39 -0.23 -3.13
CA LEU A 213 -10.70 0.34 -4.29
C LEU A 213 -11.39 -0.10 -5.59
N SER A 214 -11.54 0.85 -6.52
CA SER A 214 -12.20 0.59 -7.79
C SER A 214 -11.44 -0.42 -8.67
N GLU A 215 -10.11 -0.40 -8.60
CA GLU A 215 -9.20 -1.25 -9.35
C GLU A 215 -8.00 -1.68 -8.48
N SER A 216 -7.23 -2.66 -8.95
CA SER A 216 -5.97 -3.04 -8.29
C SER A 216 -4.93 -1.93 -8.49
N PRO A 217 -4.37 -1.35 -7.42
CA PRO A 217 -3.51 -0.19 -7.57
C PRO A 217 -2.08 -0.57 -7.95
N THR A 218 -1.41 0.31 -8.68
CA THR A 218 0.01 0.21 -8.99
C THR A 218 0.87 0.55 -7.78
N ALA A 219 0.44 1.53 -6.98
CA ALA A 219 1.05 1.89 -5.71
C ALA A 219 -0.01 2.38 -4.73
N ALA A 220 0.16 2.10 -3.43
CA ALA A 220 -0.79 2.53 -2.42
C ALA A 220 -0.15 2.80 -1.06
N VAL A 221 -0.76 3.71 -0.31
CA VAL A 221 -0.50 3.93 1.11
C VAL A 221 -1.79 3.75 1.89
N VAL A 222 -1.76 2.93 2.94
CA VAL A 222 -2.93 2.61 3.76
C VAL A 222 -2.60 2.82 5.24
N TYR A 223 -3.51 3.44 5.97
CA TYR A 223 -3.39 3.73 7.40
C TYR A 223 -4.60 3.21 8.18
N THR A 224 -4.34 2.75 9.40
CA THR A 224 -5.38 2.60 10.43
C THR A 224 -5.91 3.97 10.86
N ALA A 225 -7.05 3.99 11.55
CA ALA A 225 -7.64 5.22 12.10
C ALA A 225 -6.63 6.08 12.89
N ASP A 226 -5.97 5.48 13.88
CA ASP A 226 -5.01 6.18 14.74
C ASP A 226 -3.84 6.73 13.93
N GLN A 227 -3.29 5.92 13.01
CA GLN A 227 -2.18 6.33 12.18
C GLN A 227 -2.55 7.48 11.24
N ALA A 228 -3.73 7.44 10.62
CA ALA A 228 -4.22 8.49 9.74
C ALA A 228 -4.42 9.80 10.52
N CYS A 229 -5.11 9.74 11.66
CA CYS A 229 -5.36 10.90 12.50
C CYS A 229 -4.09 11.45 13.17
N GLU A 230 -3.05 10.65 13.36
CA GLU A 230 -1.74 11.15 13.79
C GLU A 230 -0.98 11.76 12.61
N SER A 231 -0.80 11.01 11.53
CA SER A 231 0.13 11.32 10.44
C SER A 231 -0.36 12.41 9.49
N LEU A 232 -1.68 12.56 9.34
CA LEU A 232 -2.29 13.48 8.39
C LEU A 232 -2.91 14.70 9.06
N ALA A 233 -2.90 14.77 10.39
CA ALA A 233 -3.52 15.85 11.14
C ALA A 233 -2.81 17.20 10.96
N MET A 234 -3.63 18.25 10.88
CA MET A 234 -3.15 19.64 10.87
C MET A 234 -2.38 20.03 12.15
N GLY A 235 -2.51 19.28 13.25
CA GLY A 235 -1.75 19.51 14.48
C GLY A 235 -0.23 19.43 14.31
N GLN A 236 0.25 18.84 13.21
CA GLN A 236 1.66 18.82 12.84
C GLN A 236 2.13 20.05 12.04
N ALA A 237 1.20 20.86 11.51
CA ALA A 237 1.51 22.07 10.75
C ALA A 237 1.90 23.24 11.66
N ASP A 238 2.49 24.29 11.08
CA ASP A 238 2.77 25.53 11.80
C ASP A 238 1.48 26.27 12.22
N GLU A 239 1.55 27.11 13.26
CA GLU A 239 0.38 27.79 13.86
C GLU A 239 -0.45 28.60 12.84
N SER A 240 0.18 29.21 11.84
CA SER A 240 -0.52 29.95 10.78
C SER A 240 -1.33 29.05 9.85
N ASP A 241 -0.81 27.86 9.57
CA ASP A 241 -1.46 26.89 8.70
C ASP A 241 -2.60 26.20 9.44
N GLN A 242 -2.45 25.95 10.75
CA GLN A 242 -3.53 25.50 11.62
C GLN A 242 -4.69 26.51 11.64
N ALA A 243 -4.39 27.81 11.85
CA ALA A 243 -5.43 28.85 11.83
C ALA A 243 -6.14 28.95 10.48
N THR A 244 -5.39 28.79 9.37
CA THR A 244 -5.96 28.77 8.02
C THR A 244 -6.85 27.54 7.80
N ALA A 245 -6.42 26.37 8.28
CA ALA A 245 -7.20 25.14 8.26
C ALA A 245 -8.51 25.29 9.04
N ASP A 246 -8.48 25.86 10.25
CA ASP A 246 -9.68 26.11 11.06
C ASP A 246 -10.70 26.96 10.30
N GLU A 247 -10.25 28.01 9.61
CA GLU A 247 -11.12 28.87 8.78
C GLU A 247 -11.67 28.15 7.54
N LEU A 248 -10.90 27.23 6.96
CA LEU A 248 -11.34 26.41 5.82
C LEU A 248 -12.39 25.39 6.25
N VAL A 249 -12.14 24.67 7.36
CA VAL A 249 -13.07 23.69 7.94
C VAL A 249 -14.36 24.37 8.36
N ALA A 250 -14.28 25.51 9.07
CA ALA A 250 -15.47 26.27 9.49
C ALA A 250 -16.37 26.71 8.32
N ARG A 251 -15.81 26.84 7.11
CA ARG A 251 -16.56 27.16 5.89
C ARG A 251 -17.04 25.91 5.13
N ALA A 252 -16.25 24.85 5.11
CA ALA A 252 -16.53 23.64 4.35
C ALA A 252 -17.59 22.76 5.04
N GLY A 253 -17.49 22.59 6.35
CA GLY A 253 -18.38 21.71 7.12
C GLY A 253 -17.65 20.96 8.22
N GLU A 254 -18.35 20.00 8.83
CA GLU A 254 -17.80 19.14 9.87
C GLU A 254 -16.80 18.13 9.28
N LEU A 255 -15.71 17.89 10.01
CA LEU A 255 -14.79 16.78 9.80
C LEU A 255 -15.02 15.74 10.90
N ASN A 256 -15.20 14.48 10.50
CA ASN A 256 -15.24 13.35 11.42
C ASN A 256 -13.94 12.52 11.31
N PRO A 257 -13.50 11.89 12.43
CA PRO A 257 -12.38 10.95 12.40
C PRO A 257 -12.65 9.80 11.44
N VAL A 258 -11.58 9.34 10.78
CA VAL A 258 -11.65 8.18 9.88
C VAL A 258 -11.49 6.88 10.64
N THR A 259 -12.09 5.80 10.14
CA THR A 259 -11.89 4.41 10.63
C THR A 259 -10.77 3.68 9.88
N GLY A 260 -10.42 4.19 8.71
CA GLY A 260 -9.33 3.73 7.85
C GLY A 260 -9.11 4.73 6.72
N PHE A 261 -7.90 4.75 6.18
CA PHE A 261 -7.49 5.63 5.07
C PHE A 261 -6.72 4.83 4.04
N ALA A 262 -7.01 5.02 2.76
CA ALA A 262 -6.19 4.55 1.65
C ALA A 262 -6.02 5.65 0.61
N MET A 263 -4.83 5.77 0.05
CA MET A 263 -4.54 6.55 -1.15
C MET A 263 -3.80 5.64 -2.13
N ALA A 264 -4.31 5.57 -3.35
CA ALA A 264 -3.86 4.61 -4.34
C ALA A 264 -3.69 5.27 -5.70
N VAL A 265 -2.57 4.97 -6.37
CA VAL A 265 -2.38 5.25 -7.79
C VAL A 265 -2.91 4.06 -8.57
N LEU A 266 -3.90 4.30 -9.42
CA LEU A 266 -4.53 3.31 -10.29
C LEU A 266 -3.78 3.20 -11.62
N PRO A 267 -3.99 2.11 -12.39
CA PRO A 267 -3.49 2.01 -13.76
C PRO A 267 -3.88 3.24 -14.60
N GLY A 268 -2.94 3.76 -15.40
CA GLY A 268 -3.13 5.00 -16.15
C GLY A 268 -2.94 6.30 -15.34
N GLY A 269 -2.58 6.23 -14.06
CA GLY A 269 -2.09 7.36 -13.26
C GLY A 269 -3.13 8.13 -12.45
N ALA A 270 -4.42 7.79 -12.56
CA ALA A 270 -5.45 8.39 -11.69
C ALA A 270 -5.21 8.04 -10.22
N VAL A 271 -5.62 8.91 -9.30
CA VAL A 271 -5.47 8.69 -7.86
C VAL A 271 -6.83 8.54 -7.20
N GLU A 272 -6.99 7.50 -6.38
CA GLU A 272 -8.17 7.27 -5.57
C GLU A 272 -7.84 7.43 -4.09
N VAL A 273 -8.62 8.23 -3.36
CA VAL A 273 -8.56 8.32 -1.89
C VAL A 273 -9.84 7.75 -1.30
N LEU A 274 -9.68 6.81 -0.37
CA LEU A 274 -10.77 6.18 0.37
C LEU A 274 -10.66 6.49 1.86
N LEU A 275 -11.80 6.86 2.44
CA LEU A 275 -11.93 7.25 3.83
C LEU A 275 -13.11 6.49 4.43
N GLY A 276 -12.83 5.68 5.45
CA GLY A 276 -13.87 4.99 6.23
C GLY A 276 -14.40 5.88 7.34
N PHE A 277 -15.69 5.76 7.65
CA PHE A 277 -16.38 6.43 8.77
C PHE A 277 -17.18 5.43 9.61
N GLU A 278 -17.68 5.87 10.76
CA GLU A 278 -18.48 5.03 11.65
C GLU A 278 -19.85 4.68 11.04
N ASN A 279 -20.40 5.56 10.20
CA ASN A 279 -21.73 5.39 9.62
C ASN A 279 -21.94 6.23 8.34
N ASP A 280 -23.02 5.91 7.62
CA ASP A 280 -23.40 6.57 6.37
C ASP A 280 -23.64 8.08 6.48
N ASP A 281 -24.14 8.56 7.62
CA ASP A 281 -24.46 9.99 7.78
C ASP A 281 -23.17 10.81 7.94
N GLN A 282 -22.18 10.26 8.66
CA GLN A 282 -20.83 10.82 8.67
C GLN A 282 -20.23 10.79 7.26
N ALA A 283 -20.27 9.65 6.55
CA ALA A 283 -19.71 9.55 5.20
C ALA A 283 -20.31 10.60 4.24
N ARG A 284 -21.65 10.76 4.21
CA ARG A 284 -22.29 11.79 3.36
C ARG A 284 -21.88 13.22 3.72
N THR A 285 -21.87 13.55 5.01
CA THR A 285 -21.44 14.88 5.48
C THR A 285 -19.99 15.15 5.06
N ASN A 286 -19.14 14.14 5.21
CA ASN A 286 -17.73 14.25 4.93
C ASN A 286 -17.40 14.21 3.44
N ALA A 287 -18.22 13.60 2.58
CA ALA A 287 -18.09 13.73 1.14
C ALA A 287 -18.25 15.19 0.71
N ASP A 288 -19.30 15.87 1.19
CA ASP A 288 -19.53 17.29 0.90
C ASP A 288 -18.39 18.17 1.44
N THR A 289 -18.01 17.99 2.72
CA THR A 289 -16.93 18.77 3.34
C THR A 289 -15.60 18.54 2.62
N ARG A 290 -15.21 17.29 2.37
CA ARG A 290 -13.90 16.95 1.81
C ARG A 290 -13.80 17.29 0.33
N ALA A 291 -14.89 17.27 -0.44
CA ALA A 291 -14.91 17.79 -1.80
C ALA A 291 -14.49 19.27 -1.85
N VAL A 292 -14.98 20.08 -0.91
CA VAL A 292 -14.62 21.51 -0.82
C VAL A 292 -13.15 21.67 -0.40
N LEU A 293 -12.69 20.90 0.57
CA LEU A 293 -11.31 21.00 1.09
C LEU A 293 -10.28 20.51 0.06
N ALA A 294 -10.55 19.41 -0.64
CA ALA A 294 -9.66 18.84 -1.64
C ALA A 294 -9.53 19.71 -2.90
N ALA A 295 -10.51 20.57 -3.19
CA ALA A 295 -10.45 21.54 -4.28
C ALA A 295 -9.87 22.91 -3.86
N GLY A 296 -9.42 23.05 -2.61
CA GLY A 296 -9.06 24.33 -1.99
C GLY A 296 -7.55 24.51 -1.72
N PRO A 297 -7.21 25.52 -0.89
CA PRO A 297 -5.86 25.72 -0.39
C PRO A 297 -5.33 24.51 0.37
N ALA A 298 -4.01 24.28 0.31
CA ALA A 298 -3.33 23.15 0.94
C ALA A 298 -2.43 23.61 2.11
N PRO A 299 -3.00 24.10 3.25
CA PRO A 299 -2.20 24.49 4.40
C PRO A 299 -1.36 23.31 4.90
N GLY A 300 -0.13 23.57 5.34
CA GLY A 300 0.82 22.53 5.74
C GLY A 300 1.57 21.87 4.58
N GLN A 301 1.06 21.99 3.34
CA GLN A 301 1.70 21.47 2.12
C GLN A 301 2.18 22.59 1.17
N GLY A 302 1.71 23.81 1.39
CA GLY A 302 1.96 24.96 0.51
C GLY A 302 1.15 24.91 -0.79
N GLY A 303 0.80 26.09 -1.29
CA GLY A 303 0.00 26.26 -2.51
C GLY A 303 -1.45 25.81 -2.36
N GLU A 304 -2.03 25.36 -3.47
CA GLU A 304 -3.39 24.82 -3.53
C GLU A 304 -3.36 23.35 -3.96
N PHE A 305 -4.37 22.56 -3.58
CA PHE A 305 -4.48 21.19 -4.06
C PHE A 305 -4.77 21.14 -5.57
N GLY A 306 -5.47 22.15 -6.09
CA GLY A 306 -5.75 22.30 -7.52
C GLY A 306 -4.50 22.49 -8.40
N ASP A 307 -3.34 22.82 -7.81
CA ASP A 307 -2.06 22.85 -8.53
C ASP A 307 -1.48 21.43 -8.76
N ARG A 308 -1.99 20.42 -8.04
CA ARG A 308 -1.51 19.04 -8.03
C ARG A 308 -2.47 18.06 -8.70
N PHE A 309 -3.78 18.27 -8.53
CA PHE A 309 -4.80 17.40 -9.11
C PHE A 309 -6.13 18.14 -9.28
N ALA A 310 -6.98 17.65 -10.19
CA ALA A 310 -8.39 17.97 -10.25
C ALA A 310 -9.20 16.94 -9.45
N VAL A 311 -10.27 17.38 -8.78
CA VAL A 311 -11.25 16.48 -8.15
C VAL A 311 -12.31 16.16 -9.19
N ASP A 312 -12.30 14.93 -9.71
CA ASP A 312 -13.25 14.48 -10.73
C ASP A 312 -14.61 14.12 -10.12
N GLU A 313 -14.57 13.29 -9.06
CA GLU A 313 -15.75 12.83 -8.37
C GLU A 313 -15.47 12.67 -6.88
N VAL A 314 -16.45 13.05 -6.06
CA VAL A 314 -16.51 12.67 -4.65
C VAL A 314 -17.84 11.99 -4.39
N SER A 315 -17.80 10.77 -3.88
CA SER A 315 -18.98 9.95 -3.62
C SER A 315 -18.95 9.37 -2.21
N ALA A 316 -20.14 9.12 -1.66
CA ALA A 316 -20.33 8.43 -0.39
C ALA A 316 -21.17 7.17 -0.61
N GLU A 317 -20.62 6.00 -0.27
CA GLU A 317 -21.27 4.70 -0.39
C GLU A 317 -21.18 3.94 0.94
N GLY A 318 -22.34 3.71 1.58
CA GLY A 318 -22.35 3.19 2.95
C GLY A 318 -21.56 4.12 3.87
N SER A 319 -20.62 3.56 4.62
CA SER A 319 -19.73 4.29 5.53
C SER A 319 -18.43 4.79 4.88
N LEU A 320 -18.30 4.74 3.56
CA LEU A 320 -17.08 5.12 2.84
C LEU A 320 -17.27 6.42 2.05
N VAL A 321 -16.22 7.22 1.98
CA VAL A 321 -16.08 8.32 1.02
C VAL A 321 -14.97 7.98 0.06
N ARG A 322 -15.24 8.13 -1.25
CA ARG A 322 -14.25 8.04 -2.33
C ARG A 322 -14.03 9.42 -2.93
N LEU A 323 -12.77 9.78 -3.13
CA LEU A 323 -12.36 10.91 -3.96
C LEU A 323 -11.58 10.35 -5.15
N ALA A 324 -12.10 10.55 -6.36
CA ALA A 324 -11.39 10.31 -7.60
C ALA A 324 -10.66 11.59 -8.00
N LEU A 325 -9.34 11.50 -8.10
CA LEU A 325 -8.44 12.61 -8.38
C LEU A 325 -7.73 12.36 -9.71
N ASP A 326 -7.65 13.39 -10.54
CA ASP A 326 -6.90 13.42 -11.79
C ASP A 326 -5.63 14.25 -11.59
N PRO A 327 -4.45 13.63 -11.41
CA PRO A 327 -3.20 14.36 -11.22
C PRO A 327 -2.88 15.29 -12.39
N VAL A 328 -2.35 16.46 -12.08
CA VAL A 328 -1.75 17.34 -13.10
C VAL A 328 -0.43 16.72 -13.56
N ASP A 329 -0.15 16.75 -14.86
CA ASP A 329 1.11 16.24 -15.42
C ASP A 329 2.34 16.74 -14.63
N GLY A 330 3.13 15.79 -14.11
CA GLY A 330 4.35 16.07 -13.33
C GLY A 330 4.10 16.42 -11.85
N ALA A 331 2.88 16.30 -11.35
CA ALA A 331 2.57 16.35 -9.92
C ALA A 331 2.80 14.98 -9.27
N TYR A 332 3.38 14.99 -8.07
CA TYR A 332 3.70 13.79 -7.30
C TYR A 332 2.67 13.60 -6.18
N VAL A 333 1.41 13.33 -6.55
CA VAL A 333 0.26 13.34 -5.63
C VAL A 333 0.42 12.32 -4.49
N LEU A 334 0.86 11.09 -4.79
CA LEU A 334 1.05 10.07 -3.76
C LEU A 334 2.24 10.42 -2.85
N SER A 335 3.35 10.90 -3.42
CA SER A 335 4.51 11.37 -2.64
C SER A 335 4.14 12.53 -1.70
N ASP A 336 3.41 13.53 -2.20
CA ASP A 336 3.09 14.76 -1.48
C ASP A 336 2.04 14.52 -0.39
N LEU A 337 1.06 13.66 -0.63
CA LEU A 337 -0.16 13.60 0.18
C LEU A 337 -0.31 12.32 1.01
N SER A 338 0.66 11.42 0.94
CA SER A 338 0.68 10.25 1.81
C SER A 338 1.33 10.51 3.16
N SER A 339 1.96 11.68 3.38
CA SER A 339 2.57 12.03 4.66
C SER A 339 2.49 13.53 4.98
N GLY A 340 2.49 13.85 6.27
CA GLY A 340 2.35 15.24 6.75
C GLY A 340 0.91 15.72 6.75
N PRO A 341 0.66 16.98 7.16
CA PRO A 341 -0.69 17.52 7.31
C PRO A 341 -1.42 17.55 5.96
N VAL A 342 -2.54 16.84 5.85
CA VAL A 342 -3.37 16.81 4.63
C VAL A 342 -4.81 17.16 5.01
N LEU A 343 -5.19 18.42 4.80
CA LEU A 343 -6.42 18.98 5.35
C LEU A 343 -7.69 18.16 5.02
N PHE A 344 -7.85 17.72 3.78
CA PHE A 344 -9.03 16.94 3.39
C PHE A 344 -9.00 15.50 3.93
N ALA A 345 -7.84 14.99 4.37
CA ALA A 345 -7.70 13.68 5.00
C ALA A 345 -7.53 13.76 6.53
N SER A 346 -7.56 14.97 7.10
CA SER A 346 -7.34 15.21 8.52
C SER A 346 -8.46 14.64 9.39
N CYS A 347 -8.09 14.42 10.64
CA CYS A 347 -8.93 14.42 11.83
C CYS A 347 -8.53 15.66 12.68
#